data_AF-A0A3S2TEY1-F1
#
_entry.id   AF-A0A3S2TEY1-F1
#
_cell.length_a   1.000
_cell.length_b   1.000
_cell.length_c   1.000
_cell.angle_alpha   90.00
_cell.angle_beta   90.00
_cell.angle_gamma   90.00
#
_symmetry.space_group_name_H-M   'P 1'
#
loop_
_entity.id
_entity.type
_entity.pdbx_description
1 polymer ?
#
loop_
_entity_poly.entity_id
_entity_poly.type
_entity_poly.pdbx_seq_one_letter_code
_entity_poly.pdbx_strand_id
1 'polypeptide(L)'
;MQKSKIKIYSWYVLLLIGHIYFWPKLLDYIDLFQYSSRIVDTLRLSINIPIYIACLAFLVRFKLCFPVFFKVWVLVAITDEILMILDGFGTFGISWDIQNILYMTPLYLMAFWYSFKSKALWQNTENFRFNVNA
;
A
#
# COMPACT_ATOMS: atom_id res chain seq x y z
N MET A 1 14.31 -10.29 30.61
CA MET A 1 14.77 -9.32 29.60
C MET A 1 14.92 -9.88 28.16
N GLN A 2 14.19 -10.95 27.79
CA GLN A 2 14.38 -11.66 26.51
C GLN A 2 13.26 -11.43 25.47
N LYS A 3 12.12 -10.87 25.90
CA LYS A 3 10.93 -10.64 25.05
C LYS A 3 11.10 -9.51 24.02
N SER A 4 12.02 -8.56 24.21
CA SER A 4 12.18 -7.43 23.26
C SER A 4 12.92 -7.84 21.98
N LYS A 5 13.94 -8.71 22.09
CA LYS A 5 14.73 -9.16 20.93
C LYS A 5 13.87 -9.94 19.93
N ILE A 6 13.01 -10.85 20.41
CA ILE A 6 12.11 -11.66 19.55
C ILE A 6 11.14 -10.78 18.73
N LYS A 7 10.56 -9.73 19.35
CA LYS A 7 9.67 -8.78 18.64
C LYS A 7 10.39 -8.03 17.52
N ILE A 8 11.67 -7.70 17.71
CA ILE A 8 12.47 -6.97 16.73
C ILE A 8 12.76 -7.87 15.51
N TYR A 9 13.19 -9.12 15.72
CA TYR A 9 13.42 -10.06 14.61
C TYR A 9 12.15 -10.37 13.83
N SER A 10 11.01 -10.54 14.52
CA SER A 10 9.71 -10.75 13.88
C SER A 10 9.32 -9.59 12.96
N TRP A 11 9.63 -8.35 13.35
CA TRP A 11 9.33 -7.18 12.52
C TRP A 11 10.18 -7.09 11.25
N TYR A 12 11.48 -7.41 11.32
CA TYR A 12 12.34 -7.43 10.14
C TYR A 12 11.93 -8.52 9.15
N VAL A 13 11.50 -9.69 9.63
CA VAL A 13 10.96 -10.76 8.78
C VAL A 13 9.70 -10.28 8.06
N LEU A 14 8.78 -9.59 8.76
CA LEU A 14 7.58 -9.03 8.13
C LEU A 14 7.91 -8.01 7.04
N LEU A 15 8.91 -7.15 7.25
CA LEU A 15 9.36 -6.18 6.24
C LEU A 15 10.00 -6.85 5.03
N LEU A 16 10.78 -7.92 5.24
CA LEU A 16 11.39 -8.71 4.17
C LEU A 16 10.32 -9.39 3.33
N ILE A 17 9.34 -10.04 3.97
CA ILE A 17 8.17 -10.63 3.27
C ILE A 17 7.43 -9.55 2.49
N GLY A 18 7.25 -8.37 3.09
CA GLY A 18 6.65 -7.21 2.43
C GLY A 18 7.40 -6.79 1.15
N HIS A 19 8.74 -6.76 1.17
CA HIS A 19 9.53 -6.47 -0.04
C HIS A 19 9.38 -7.54 -1.11
N ILE A 20 9.48 -8.82 -0.73
CA ILE A 20 9.35 -9.96 -1.65
C ILE A 20 7.99 -9.93 -2.37
N TYR A 21 6.93 -9.56 -1.64
CA TYR A 21 5.59 -9.43 -2.21
C TYR A 21 5.42 -8.13 -3.04
N PHE A 22 5.96 -6.99 -2.57
CA PHE A 22 5.69 -5.68 -3.16
C PHE A 22 6.35 -5.46 -4.52
N TRP A 23 7.59 -5.88 -4.72
CA TRP A 23 8.32 -5.55 -5.95
C TRP A 23 7.73 -6.18 -7.21
N PRO A 24 7.42 -7.49 -7.25
CA PRO A 24 6.73 -8.09 -8.40
C PRO A 24 5.40 -7.39 -8.70
N LYS A 25 4.63 -7.09 -7.64
CA LYS A 25 3.36 -6.38 -7.73
C LYS A 25 3.45 -4.98 -8.31
N LEU A 26 4.53 -4.27 -8.01
CA LEU A 26 4.76 -2.94 -8.56
C LEU A 26 5.09 -3.04 -10.05
N LEU A 27 5.89 -4.03 -10.45
CA LEU A 27 6.20 -4.27 -11.87
C LEU A 27 4.94 -4.63 -12.66
N ASP A 28 4.15 -5.58 -12.17
CA ASP A 28 2.87 -5.96 -12.78
C ASP A 28 1.94 -4.76 -12.96
N TYR A 29 1.92 -3.86 -11.97
CA TYR A 29 1.12 -2.64 -12.02
C TYR A 29 1.65 -1.62 -13.02
N ILE A 30 2.97 -1.42 -13.10
CA ILE A 30 3.60 -0.52 -14.08
C ILE A 30 3.31 -1.03 -15.50
N ASP A 31 3.47 -2.33 -15.73
CA ASP A 31 3.15 -2.95 -17.03
C ASP A 31 1.67 -2.73 -17.37
N LEU A 32 0.76 -3.01 -16.43
CA LEU A 32 -0.68 -2.80 -16.64
C LEU A 32 -1.00 -1.33 -16.95
N PHE A 33 -0.35 -0.39 -16.26
CA PHE A 33 -0.53 1.04 -16.50
C PHE A 33 -0.03 1.47 -17.88
N GLN A 34 1.13 0.96 -18.32
CA GLN A 34 1.73 1.27 -19.61
C GLN A 34 0.92 0.71 -20.79
N TYR A 35 0.36 -0.50 -20.65
CA TYR A 35 -0.39 -1.17 -21.70
C TYR A 35 -1.91 -0.91 -21.65
N SER A 36 -2.36 -0.04 -20.74
CA SER A 36 -3.76 0.37 -20.66
C SER A 36 -4.13 1.23 -21.89
N SER A 37 -5.01 0.70 -22.74
CA SER A 37 -5.43 1.38 -23.98
C SER A 37 -6.62 2.32 -23.81
N ARG A 38 -7.35 2.23 -22.69
CA ARG A 38 -8.56 3.02 -22.42
C ARG A 38 -8.29 4.02 -21.31
N ILE A 39 -8.63 5.28 -21.57
CA ILE A 39 -8.49 6.39 -20.61
C ILE A 39 -9.17 6.10 -19.26
N VAL A 40 -10.32 5.43 -19.28
CA VAL A 40 -11.08 5.07 -18.07
C VAL A 40 -10.30 4.08 -17.21
N ASP A 41 -9.65 3.10 -17.83
CA ASP A 41 -8.85 2.10 -17.13
C ASP A 41 -7.59 2.75 -16.55
N THR A 42 -6.93 3.65 -17.29
CA THR A 42 -5.79 4.42 -16.80
C THR A 42 -6.16 5.29 -15.60
N LEU A 43 -7.32 5.96 -15.63
CA LEU A 43 -7.80 6.77 -14.52
C LEU A 43 -8.11 5.91 -13.28
N ARG A 44 -8.73 4.74 -13.46
CA ARG A 44 -8.95 3.80 -12.35
C ARG A 44 -7.64 3.30 -11.76
N LEU A 45 -6.69 2.89 -12.60
CA LEU A 45 -5.36 2.47 -12.13
C LEU A 45 -4.68 3.59 -11.34
N SER A 46 -4.82 4.86 -11.75
CA SER A 46 -4.22 6.00 -11.06
C SER A 46 -4.65 6.14 -9.59
N ILE A 47 -5.84 5.63 -9.21
CA ILE A 47 -6.33 5.61 -7.83
C ILE A 47 -5.40 4.78 -6.94
N ASN A 48 -4.74 3.76 -7.49
CA ASN A 48 -3.81 2.90 -6.77
C ASN A 48 -2.40 3.47 -6.62
N ILE A 49 -2.03 4.53 -7.35
CA ILE A 49 -0.68 5.13 -7.24
C ILE A 49 -0.35 5.51 -5.78
N PRO A 50 -1.23 6.20 -5.03
CA PRO A 50 -0.94 6.53 -3.63
C PRO A 50 -0.87 5.31 -2.70
N ILE A 51 -1.52 4.19 -3.05
CA ILE A 51 -1.39 2.91 -2.33
C ILE A 51 0.03 2.38 -2.46
N TYR A 52 0.55 2.31 -3.69
CA TYR A 52 1.92 1.88 -3.95
C TYR A 52 2.95 2.79 -3.27
N ILE A 53 2.73 4.11 -3.28
CA ILE A 53 3.60 5.07 -2.58
C ILE A 53 3.57 4.83 -1.06
N ALA A 54 2.39 4.64 -0.46
CA ALA A 54 2.27 4.37 0.97
C ALA A 54 2.94 3.04 1.37
N CYS A 55 2.77 1.99 0.56
CA CYS A 55 3.44 0.70 0.75
C CYS A 55 4.95 0.84 0.67
N LEU A 56 5.48 1.51 -0.37
CA LEU A 56 6.91 1.74 -0.50
C LEU A 56 7.44 2.50 0.72
N ALA A 57 6.77 3.59 1.09
CA ALA A 57 7.13 4.39 2.25
C ALA A 57 7.10 3.60 3.57
N PHE A 58 6.18 2.63 3.72
CA PHE A 58 6.18 1.71 4.85
C PHE A 58 7.42 0.83 4.87
N LEU A 59 7.71 0.22 3.72
CA LEU A 59 8.79 -0.73 3.54
C LEU A 59 10.16 -0.08 3.75
N VAL A 60 10.38 1.13 3.21
CA VAL A 60 11.63 1.89 3.38
C VAL A 60 11.64 2.80 4.62
N ARG A 61 10.55 2.81 5.40
CA ARG A 61 10.36 3.63 6.62
C ARG A 61 10.51 5.14 6.38
N PHE A 62 9.95 5.63 5.29
CA PHE A 62 9.96 7.04 4.90
C PHE A 62 8.66 7.78 5.25
N LYS A 63 8.77 9.05 5.67
CA LYS A 63 7.62 9.89 6.05
C LYS A 63 7.14 10.74 4.89
N LEU A 64 5.89 10.55 4.50
CA LEU A 64 5.22 11.37 3.51
C LEU A 64 4.70 12.67 4.15
N CYS A 65 4.85 13.79 3.43
CA CYS A 65 4.56 15.14 3.93
C CYS A 65 3.07 15.42 4.15
N PHE A 66 2.16 14.59 3.61
CA PHE A 66 0.72 14.81 3.64
C PHE A 66 -0.03 13.60 4.20
N PRO A 67 0.06 13.31 5.51
CA PRO A 67 -0.53 12.09 6.09
C PRO A 67 -2.06 12.03 5.98
N VAL A 68 -2.74 13.19 5.95
CA VAL A 68 -4.20 13.24 5.74
C VAL A 68 -4.57 12.80 4.32
N PHE A 69 -3.81 13.24 3.32
CA PHE A 69 -4.01 12.83 1.92
C PHE A 69 -3.98 11.31 1.78
N PHE A 70 -2.94 10.65 2.30
CA PHE A 70 -2.81 9.19 2.20
C PHE A 70 -3.91 8.43 2.94
N LYS A 71 -4.38 8.93 4.10
CA LYS A 71 -5.52 8.32 4.80
C LYS A 71 -6.80 8.36 3.98
N VAL A 72 -7.13 9.54 3.45
CA VAL A 72 -8.34 9.71 2.62
C VAL A 72 -8.22 8.86 1.36
N TRP A 73 -7.06 8.89 0.70
CA TRP A 73 -6.85 8.16 -0.55
C TRP A 73 -6.89 6.64 -0.37
N VAL A 74 -6.37 6.13 0.74
CA VAL A 74 -6.50 4.69 1.07
C VAL A 74 -7.96 4.29 1.19
N LEU A 75 -8.80 5.11 1.83
CA LEU A 75 -10.24 4.82 1.93
C LEU A 75 -10.92 4.87 0.57
N VAL A 76 -10.55 5.85 -0.28
CA VAL A 76 -11.07 5.95 -1.65
C VAL A 76 -10.72 4.71 -2.46
N ALA A 77 -9.45 4.28 -2.46
CA ALA A 77 -9.00 3.11 -3.21
C ALA A 77 -9.66 1.81 -2.72
N ILE A 78 -9.79 1.62 -1.41
CA ILE A 78 -10.52 0.46 -0.86
C ILE A 78 -11.99 0.49 -1.30
N THR A 79 -12.61 1.67 -1.31
CA THR A 79 -14.01 1.81 -1.75
C THR A 79 -14.16 1.49 -3.24
N ASP A 80 -13.28 2.00 -4.09
CA ASP A 80 -13.27 1.71 -5.53
C ASP A 80 -13.11 0.21 -5.81
N GLU A 81 -12.18 -0.45 -5.10
CA GLU A 81 -11.97 -1.90 -5.22
C GLU A 81 -13.22 -2.69 -4.80
N ILE A 82 -13.87 -2.31 -3.69
CA ILE A 82 -15.11 -2.95 -3.24
C ILE A 82 -16.22 -2.79 -4.28
N LEU A 83 -16.38 -1.59 -4.85
CA LEU A 83 -17.38 -1.33 -5.89
C LEU A 83 -17.10 -2.18 -7.14
N MET A 84 -15.84 -2.27 -7.57
CA MET A 84 -15.45 -3.10 -8.71
C MET A 84 -15.74 -4.59 -8.46
N ILE A 85 -15.45 -5.07 -7.25
CA ILE A 85 -15.78 -6.44 -6.85
C ILE A 85 -17.28 -6.64 -6.90
N LEU A 86 -18.09 -5.74 -6.34
CA LEU A 86 -19.55 -5.86 -6.32
C LEU A 86 -20.17 -5.83 -7.73
N ASP A 87 -19.68 -4.96 -8.61
CA ASP A 87 -20.16 -4.84 -10.00
C ASP A 87 -19.78 -6.06 -10.85
N GLY A 88 -18.65 -6.70 -10.54
CA GLY A 88 -18.11 -7.85 -11.29
C GLY A 88 -18.30 -9.21 -10.63
N PHE A 89 -18.83 -9.28 -9.40
CA PHE A 89 -18.80 -10.49 -8.58
C PHE A 89 -19.52 -11.66 -9.25
N GLY A 90 -18.85 -12.81 -9.35
CA GLY A 90 -19.38 -14.02 -9.95
C GLY A 90 -19.27 -14.08 -11.47
N THR A 91 -18.82 -13.01 -12.15
CA THR A 91 -18.72 -12.98 -13.62
C THR A 91 -17.69 -13.98 -14.17
N PHE A 92 -16.57 -14.15 -13.47
CA PHE A 92 -15.51 -15.11 -13.80
C PHE A 92 -15.49 -16.32 -12.86
N GLY A 93 -16.47 -16.42 -11.96
CA GLY A 93 -16.59 -17.46 -10.94
C GLY A 93 -16.04 -17.06 -9.58
N ILE A 94 -16.75 -17.47 -8.52
CA ILE A 94 -16.49 -17.08 -7.13
C ILE A 94 -15.06 -17.43 -6.68
N SER A 95 -14.52 -18.57 -7.13
CA SER A 95 -13.15 -18.99 -6.78
C SER A 95 -12.09 -18.04 -7.31
N TRP A 96 -12.29 -17.51 -8.52
CA TRP A 96 -11.38 -16.55 -9.15
C TRP A 96 -11.44 -15.19 -8.43
N ASP A 97 -12.64 -14.73 -8.09
CA ASP A 97 -12.84 -13.49 -7.33
C ASP A 97 -12.16 -13.54 -5.95
N ILE A 98 -12.33 -14.65 -5.22
CA ILE A 98 -11.68 -14.87 -3.92
C ILE A 98 -10.15 -14.83 -4.06
N GLN A 99 -9.60 -15.49 -5.09
CA GLN A 99 -8.16 -15.48 -5.34
C GLN A 99 -7.65 -14.05 -5.59
N ASN A 100 -8.34 -13.25 -6.40
CA ASN A 100 -7.94 -11.86 -6.65
C ASN A 100 -8.00 -10.99 -5.41
N ILE A 101 -9.06 -11.12 -4.60
CA ILE A 101 -9.19 -10.40 -3.34
C ILE A 101 -8.02 -10.74 -2.42
N LEU A 102 -7.74 -12.02 -2.21
CA LEU A 102 -6.62 -12.47 -1.37
C LEU A 102 -5.27 -12.02 -1.93
N TYR A 103 -5.12 -11.98 -3.26
CA TYR A 103 -3.91 -11.56 -3.93
C TYR A 103 -3.64 -10.05 -3.80
N MET A 104 -4.68 -9.22 -3.69
CA MET A 104 -4.56 -7.75 -3.51
C MET A 104 -4.56 -7.32 -2.04
N THR A 105 -5.20 -8.08 -1.15
CA THR A 105 -5.40 -7.73 0.26
C THR A 105 -4.11 -7.34 1.01
N PRO A 106 -2.95 -8.03 0.85
CA PRO A 106 -1.73 -7.66 1.55
C PRO A 106 -1.22 -6.26 1.19
N LEU A 107 -1.40 -5.83 -0.07
CA LEU A 107 -1.02 -4.49 -0.52
C LEU A 107 -1.84 -3.41 0.21
N TYR A 108 -3.17 -3.52 0.19
CA TYR A 108 -4.05 -2.58 0.86
C TYR A 108 -3.87 -2.58 2.38
N LEU A 109 -3.58 -3.75 2.99
CA LEU A 109 -3.25 -3.84 4.41
C LEU A 109 -1.97 -3.08 4.76
N MET A 110 -0.92 -3.18 3.95
CA MET A 110 0.32 -2.41 4.16
C MET A 110 0.07 -0.90 4.06
N ALA A 111 -0.66 -0.45 3.04
CA ALA A 111 -1.01 0.96 2.88
C ALA A 111 -1.91 1.48 4.02
N PHE A 112 -2.85 0.66 4.50
CA PHE A 112 -3.66 0.96 5.67
C PHE A 112 -2.80 1.07 6.93
N TRP A 113 -1.90 0.11 7.15
CA TRP A 113 -0.99 0.12 8.29
C TRP A 113 -0.10 1.37 8.27
N TYR A 114 0.42 1.72 7.10
CA TYR A 114 1.16 2.95 6.88
C TYR A 114 0.34 4.19 7.20
N SER A 115 -0.91 4.27 6.76
CA SER A 115 -1.69 5.51 6.86
C SER A 115 -2.28 5.71 8.26
N PHE A 116 -2.62 4.63 8.96
CA PHE A 116 -3.39 4.69 10.21
C PHE A 116 -2.65 4.21 11.46
N LYS A 117 -1.67 3.31 11.35
CA LYS A 117 -1.03 2.62 12.49
C LYS A 117 0.44 2.97 12.71
N SER A 118 1.11 3.53 11.72
CA SER A 118 2.52 3.90 11.70
C SER A 118 2.94 5.05 12.63
N LYS A 119 2.14 5.47 13.63
CA LYS A 119 2.48 6.60 14.53
C LYS A 119 3.91 6.49 15.10
N ALA A 120 4.38 5.28 15.41
CA ALA A 120 5.74 5.02 15.90
C ALA A 120 6.86 5.14 14.83
N LEU A 121 6.56 4.97 13.54
CA LEU A 121 7.51 5.25 12.45
C LEU A 121 7.79 6.76 12.32
N TRP A 122 6.86 7.60 12.80
CA TRP A 122 6.93 9.07 12.67
C TRP A 122 7.59 9.80 13.83
N GLN A 123 7.71 9.17 14.99
CA GLN A 123 8.21 9.81 16.22
C GLN A 123 9.65 10.31 16.10
N ASN A 124 10.49 9.67 15.26
CA ASN A 124 11.87 10.08 15.04
C ASN A 124 12.07 11.02 13.84
N THR A 125 11.05 11.21 12.99
CA THR A 125 11.14 12.08 11.79
C THR A 125 10.73 13.52 12.06
N GLU A 126 10.21 13.84 13.25
CA GLU A 126 9.87 15.22 13.66
C GLU A 126 11.10 16.11 13.86
N ASN A 127 12.29 15.52 14.00
CA ASN A 127 13.57 16.23 14.04
C ASN A 127 14.10 16.60 12.64
N PHE A 128 13.49 16.09 11.57
CA PHE A 128 13.80 16.48 10.19
C PHE A 128 12.95 17.70 9.80
N ARG A 129 12.97 18.75 10.63
CA ARG A 129 12.55 20.08 10.16
C ARG A 129 13.64 20.56 9.22
N PHE A 130 13.31 20.75 7.95
CA PHE A 130 14.19 21.44 7.02
C PHE A 130 14.63 22.75 7.68
N ASN A 131 15.92 22.86 7.97
CA ASN A 131 16.50 24.14 8.35
C ASN A 131 16.52 24.96 7.06
N VAL A 132 15.46 25.73 6.81
CA VAL A 132 15.28 26.55 5.59
C VAL A 132 16.21 27.78 5.60
N ASN A 133 17.19 27.82 6.52
CA ASN A 133 18.13 28.92 6.73
C ASN A 133 19.60 28.46 6.65
N ALA A 134 19.91 27.41 5.88
CA ALA A 134 21.29 27.01 5.59
C ALA A 134 21.68 27.37 4.15
#